data_AF-A0A7Y2U6K4-F1
#
_entry.id   AF-A0A7Y2U6K4-F1
#
_cell.length_a   1.000
_cell.length_b   1.000
_cell.length_c   1.000
_cell.angle_alpha   90.00
_cell.angle_beta   90.00
_cell.angle_gamma   90.00
#
_symmetry.space_group_name_H-M   'P 1'
#
loop_
_entity.id
_entity.type
_entity.pdbx_description
1 polymer ?
#
loop_
_entity_poly.entity_id
_entity_poly.type
_entity_poly.pdbx_seq_one_letter_code
_entity_poly.pdbx_strand_id
1 'polypeptide(L)' 'REIDPALELLRTCQEETKDLTGVGAEAFRNQVKELETFVSFARNVGSKVDKLSYGPAMKLAAKLLS' A
#
# COMPACT_ATOMS: atom_id res chain seq x y z
N ARG A 1 9.14 -7.31 -4.18
CA ARG A 1 9.01 -7.30 -5.66
C ARG A 1 7.56 -7.13 -6.12
N GLU A 2 6.55 -7.63 -5.38
CA GLU A 2 5.13 -7.58 -5.79
C GLU A 2 4.37 -6.28 -5.47
N ILE A 3 4.92 -5.40 -4.62
CA ILE A 3 4.23 -4.17 -4.19
C ILE A 3 4.03 -3.16 -5.33
N ASP A 4 4.99 -3.05 -6.25
CA ASP A 4 4.91 -2.12 -7.38
C ASP A 4 3.82 -2.54 -8.39
N PRO A 5 3.74 -3.82 -8.82
CA PRO A 5 2.61 -4.32 -9.60
C PRO A 5 1.24 -4.14 -8.94
N ALA A 6 1.15 -4.33 -7.62
CA ALA A 6 -0.11 -4.15 -6.90
C ALA A 6 -0.58 -2.69 -6.90
N LEU A 7 0.34 -1.73 -6.73
CA LEU A 7 0.00 -0.30 -6.81
C LEU A 7 -0.46 0.11 -8.21
N GLU A 8 0.17 -0.42 -9.25
CA GLU A 8 -0.21 -0.14 -10.63
C GLU A 8 -1.61 -0.67 -10.94
N LEU A 9 -1.93 -1.91 -10.52
CA LEU A 9 -3.25 -2.48 -10.66
C LEU A 9 -4.34 -1.61 -9.98
N LEU A 10 -4.10 -1.18 -8.74
CA LEU A 10 -5.08 -0.37 -7.99
C LEU A 10 -5.33 1.00 -8.63
N ARG A 11 -4.30 1.59 -9.25
CA ARG A 11 -4.44 2.84 -10.01
C ARG A 11 -5.25 2.63 -11.29
N THR A 12 -4.97 1.55 -12.01
CA THR A 12 -5.75 1.16 -13.20
C THR A 12 -7.22 0.96 -12.85
N CYS A 13 -7.54 0.25 -11.76
CA CYS A 13 -8.92 0.07 -11.31
C CYS A 13 -9.63 1.40 -11.02
N GLN A 14 -8.94 2.39 -10.44
CA GLN A 14 -9.52 3.72 -10.22
C GLN A 14 -9.82 4.44 -11.53
N GLU A 15 -8.91 4.39 -12.51
CA GLU A 15 -9.11 5.04 -13.80
C GLU A 15 -10.20 4.39 -14.65
N GLU A 16 -10.23 3.06 -14.71
CA GLU A 16 -11.23 2.31 -15.46
C GLU A 16 -12.64 2.48 -14.88
N THR A 17 -12.75 2.84 -13.60
CA THR A 17 -14.03 2.98 -12.91
C THR A 17 -14.45 4.43 -12.64
N LYS A 18 -13.69 5.43 -13.10
CA LYS A 18 -13.95 6.84 -12.79
C LYS A 18 -15.29 7.35 -13.31
N ASP A 19 -15.72 6.84 -14.47
CA ASP A 19 -16.97 7.24 -15.12
C ASP A 19 -18.17 6.40 -14.68
N LEU A 20 -17.93 5.33 -13.88
CA LEU A 20 -19.02 4.53 -13.31
C LEU A 20 -19.77 5.35 -12.25
N THR A 21 -21.09 5.31 -12.32
CA THR A 21 -21.97 6.06 -11.43
C THR A 21 -22.75 5.14 -10.48
N GLY A 22 -23.29 5.73 -9.42
CA GLY A 22 -24.07 5.01 -8.41
C GLY A 22 -23.25 4.61 -7.17
N VAL A 23 -23.99 4.26 -6.12
CA VAL A 23 -23.44 4.03 -4.76
C VAL A 23 -22.41 2.90 -4.72
N GLY A 24 -22.57 1.87 -5.55
CA GLY A 24 -21.61 0.77 -5.63
C GLY A 24 -20.28 1.18 -6.25
N ALA A 25 -20.31 2.04 -7.28
CA ALA A 25 -19.11 2.56 -7.92
C ALA A 25 -18.32 3.48 -6.98
N GLU A 26 -19.02 4.32 -6.22
CA GLU A 26 -18.40 5.17 -5.19
C GLU A 26 -17.76 4.34 -4.07
N ALA A 27 -18.49 3.35 -3.53
CA ALA A 27 -17.98 2.48 -2.49
C ALA A 27 -16.73 1.70 -2.97
N PHE A 28 -16.78 1.15 -4.18
CA PHE A 28 -15.64 0.46 -4.79
C PHE A 28 -14.41 1.38 -4.91
N ARG A 29 -14.56 2.58 -5.49
CA ARG A 29 -13.42 3.51 -5.65
C ARG A 29 -12.83 3.93 -4.31
N ASN A 30 -13.67 4.13 -3.28
CA ASN A 30 -13.19 4.44 -1.94
C ASN A 30 -12.37 3.29 -1.35
N GLN A 31 -12.85 2.05 -1.47
CA GLN A 31 -12.13 0.86 -1.02
C GLN A 31 -10.79 0.67 -1.75
N VAL A 32 -10.76 0.87 -3.07
CA VAL A 32 -9.54 0.76 -3.87
C VAL A 32 -8.52 1.84 -3.46
N LYS A 33 -8.98 3.07 -3.20
CA LYS A 33 -8.12 4.18 -2.76
C LYS A 33 -7.53 3.94 -1.36
N GLU A 34 -8.32 3.41 -0.43
CA GLU A 34 -7.83 3.01 0.90
C GLU A 34 -6.77 1.92 0.79
N LEU A 35 -7.01 0.92 -0.06
CA LEU A 35 -6.06 -0.17 -0.31
C LEU A 35 -4.77 0.33 -0.97
N GLU A 36 -4.84 1.24 -1.94
CA GLU A 36 -3.65 1.87 -2.54
C GLU A 36 -2.82 2.60 -1.49
N THR A 37 -3.49 3.35 -0.61
CA THR A 37 -2.84 4.10 0.48
C THR A 37 -2.09 3.15 1.42
N PHE A 38 -2.73 2.04 1.80
CA PHE A 38 -2.12 1.02 2.65
C PHE A 38 -0.91 0.35 1.99
N VAL A 39 -1.04 -0.08 0.74
CA VAL A 39 0.05 -0.74 0.00
C VAL A 39 1.23 0.22 -0.21
N SER A 40 0.95 1.50 -0.49
CA SER A 40 1.98 2.54 -0.61
C SER A 40 2.71 2.77 0.72
N PHE A 41 1.98 2.78 1.84
CA PHE A 41 2.58 2.84 3.17
C PHE A 41 3.48 1.62 3.43
N ALA A 42 3.00 0.40 3.15
CA ALA A 42 3.77 -0.83 3.33
C ALA A 42 5.05 -0.84 2.48
N ARG A 43 4.98 -0.35 1.24
CA ARG A 43 6.17 -0.13 0.37
C ARG A 43 7.21 0.74 1.05
N ASN A 44 6.77 1.88 1.58
CA ASN A 44 7.63 2.88 2.18
C ASN A 44 8.29 2.34 3.45
N VAL A 45 7.55 1.63 4.30
CA VAL A 45 8.09 0.95 5.49
C VAL A 45 9.10 -0.13 5.10
N GLY A 46 8.74 -1.02 4.18
CA GLY A 46 9.64 -2.07 3.69
C GLY A 46 10.95 -1.48 3.16
N SER A 47 10.87 -0.43 2.33
CA SER A 47 12.06 0.23 1.78
C SER A 47 12.96 0.89 2.84
N LYS A 48 12.40 1.30 3.99
CA LYS A 48 13.17 1.86 5.11
C LYS A 48 13.83 0.76 5.93
N VAL A 49 13.14 -0.35 6.15
CA VAL A 49 13.69 -1.53 6.84
C VAL A 49 14.81 -2.16 6.02
N ASP A 50 14.62 -2.32 4.71
CA ASP A 50 15.62 -2.90 3.79
C ASP A 50 16.93 -2.08 3.74
N LYS A 51 16.87 -0.78 4.03
CA LYS A 51 18.03 0.12 4.03
C LYS A 51 18.75 0.18 5.38
N LEU A 52 18.22 -0.45 6.43
CA LEU A 52 18.87 -0.50 7.74
C LEU A 52 19.83 -1.69 7.79
N SER A 53 21.07 -1.45 8.24
CA SER A 53 21.98 -2.54 8.60
C SER A 53 21.32 -3.47 9.64
N TYR A 54 21.75 -4.74 9.65
CA TYR A 54 21.13 -5.82 10.44
C TYR A 54 20.92 -5.46 11.93
N GLY A 55 21.86 -4.73 12.55
CA GLY A 55 21.77 -4.31 13.96
C GLY A 55 20.63 -3.31 14.24
N PRO A 56 20.59 -2.16 13.56
CA PRO A 56 19.47 -1.20 13.67
C PRO A 56 18.09 -1.81 13.36
N ALA A 57 17.99 -2.69 12.36
CA ALA A 57 16.74 -3.36 12.01
C ALA A 57 16.23 -4.27 13.16
N MET A 58 17.11 -5.07 13.76
CA MET A 58 16.76 -5.91 14.92
C MET A 58 16.31 -5.10 16.14
N LYS A 59 16.94 -3.93 16.39
CA LYS A 59 16.56 -3.04 17.50
C LYS A 59 15.17 -2.41 17.31
N LEU A 60 14.78 -2.13 16.06
CA LEU A 60 13.44 -1.65 15.73
C LEU A 60 12.39 -2.76 15.82
N ALA A 61 12.69 -3.96 15.31
CA ALA A 61 11.81 -5.12 15.44
C ALA A 61 11.55 -5.45 16.92
N ALA A 62 12.58 -5.45 17.76
CA ALA A 62 12.44 -5.67 19.19
C ALA A 62 11.50 -4.64 19.86
N LYS A 63 11.53 -3.36 19.47
CA LYS A 63 10.62 -2.33 20.01
C LYS A 63 9.17 -2.46 19.55
N LEU A 64 8.94 -3.02 18.37
CA LEU A 64 7.59 -3.22 17.82
C LEU A 64 6.95 -4.51 18.33
N LEU A 65 7.76 -5.48 18.73
CA LEU A 65 7.34 -6.79 19.25
C LEU A 65 7.31 -6.86 20.78
N SER A 66 7.85 -5.84 21.48
CA SER A 66 7.84 -5.70 22.94
C SER A 66 6.65 -4.92 23.44
#